data_AF-A0A2V7JZN0-F1
#
_entry.id   AF-A0A2V7JZN0-F1
#
_cell.length_a   1.000
_cell.length_b   1.000
_cell.length_c   1.000
_cell.angle_alpha   90.00
_cell.angle_beta   90.00
_cell.angle_gamma   90.00
#
_symmetry.space_group_name_H-M   'P 1'
#
loop_
_entity.id
_entity.type
_entity.pdbx_description
1 polymer ?
#
loop_
_entity_poly.entity_id
_entity_poly.type
_entity_poly.pdbx_seq_one_letter_code
_entity_poly.pdbx_strand_id
1 'polypeptide(L)'
;MFAGAIAGSLGGVLFLVVGRFLPARIWLRGLVFAGVCYVLATPGFRPARPLVFALFGPPFVAYALALATADEYLVRGRRSSIPSGPESWATRLTRWRFNFFPAYRGTGARITYIRHDWSEVHIRLPLSWRTRNYVGTIFGGSMYGAVDPVYMVMLIKLLGPGYAVWDKAAAVRFRRPGRSTLQAVFAIDAGTVAAIRDELARVPAVARDHRQDGVHRPARAERLTVLRA
;
A
#
# COMPACT_ATOMS: atom_id res chain seq x y z
N MET A 1 10.93 26.47 18.25
CA MET A 1 10.02 25.32 18.05
C MET A 1 9.83 24.90 16.59
N PHE A 2 9.90 25.80 15.60
CA PHE A 2 9.73 25.43 14.18
C PHE A 2 10.88 24.61 13.56
N ALA A 3 12.13 24.84 13.99
CA ALA A 3 13.29 24.11 13.44
C ALA A 3 13.25 22.59 13.74
N GLY A 4 12.76 22.18 14.91
CA GLY A 4 12.64 20.77 15.29
C GLY A 4 11.55 20.02 14.51
N ALA A 5 10.43 20.69 14.20
CA ALA A 5 9.34 20.09 13.42
C ALA A 5 9.73 19.90 11.94
N ILE A 6 10.48 20.85 11.37
CA ILE A 6 11.02 20.75 10.01
C ILE A 6 12.09 19.65 9.94
N ALA A 7 13.00 19.60 10.92
CA ALA A 7 14.03 18.55 11.01
C ALA A 7 13.41 17.15 11.21
N GLY A 8 12.37 17.02 12.03
CA GLY A 8 11.64 15.76 12.22
C GLY A 8 10.88 15.31 10.97
N SER A 9 10.27 16.25 10.24
CA SER A 9 9.55 15.96 8.99
C SER A 9 10.51 15.53 7.87
N LEU A 10 11.63 16.24 7.71
CA LEU A 10 12.69 15.87 6.77
C LEU A 10 13.35 14.55 7.15
N GLY A 11 13.57 14.31 8.44
CA GLY A 11 14.07 13.04 8.98
C GLY A 11 13.12 11.87 8.70
N GLY A 12 11.82 12.03 8.94
CA GLY A 12 10.84 10.98 8.65
C GLY A 12 10.77 10.63 7.16
N VAL A 13 10.82 11.64 6.27
CA VAL A 13 10.86 11.42 4.82
C VAL A 13 12.16 10.71 4.41
N LEU A 14 13.30 11.13 4.96
CA LEU A 14 14.59 10.52 4.69
C LEU A 14 14.65 9.07 5.17
N PHE A 15 14.10 8.76 6.36
CA PHE A 15 13.98 7.39 6.87
C PHE A 15 13.12 6.51 5.96
N LEU A 16 11.99 7.02 5.45
CA LEU A 16 11.12 6.32 4.51
C LEU A 16 11.80 6.06 3.15
N VAL A 17 12.61 7.00 2.67
CA VAL A 17 13.34 6.88 1.40
C VAL A 17 14.50 5.89 1.53
N VAL A 18 15.32 6.03 2.57
CA VAL A 18 16.45 5.13 2.86
C VAL A 18 15.95 3.71 3.16
N GLY A 19 14.89 3.57 3.95
CA GLY A 19 14.27 2.29 4.28
C GLY A 19 13.70 1.53 3.07
N ARG A 20 13.55 2.18 1.91
CA ARG A 20 13.06 1.54 0.67
C ARG A 20 14.12 0.70 -0.03
N PHE A 21 15.41 0.93 0.27
CA PHE A 21 16.54 0.23 -0.35
C PHE A 21 17.27 -0.71 0.61
N LEU A 22 16.90 -0.73 1.91
CA LEU A 22 17.54 -1.57 2.91
C LEU A 22 16.70 -2.79 3.30
N PRO A 23 17.34 -3.94 3.61
CA PRO A 23 16.66 -5.17 4.02
C PRO A 23 15.79 -4.95 5.27
N ALA A 24 14.85 -5.86 5.52
CA ALA A 24 13.83 -5.76 6.57
C ALA A 24 14.37 -5.76 8.03
N ARG A 25 15.70 -5.68 8.23
CA ARG A 25 16.32 -5.63 9.55
C ARG A 25 16.26 -4.20 10.10
N ILE A 26 15.38 -3.99 11.07
CA ILE A 26 14.99 -2.67 11.58
C ILE A 26 16.15 -1.86 12.19
N TRP A 27 17.09 -2.53 12.86
CA TRP A 27 18.28 -1.92 13.44
C TRP A 27 19.24 -1.35 12.39
N LEU A 28 19.34 -1.99 11.22
CA LEU A 28 20.20 -1.51 10.13
C LEU A 28 19.64 -0.23 9.51
N ARG A 29 18.31 -0.14 9.38
CA ARG A 29 17.63 1.08 8.90
C ARG A 29 17.83 2.26 9.84
N GLY A 30 17.78 2.01 11.16
CA GLY A 30 18.07 3.02 12.18
C GLY A 30 19.51 3.53 12.12
N LEU A 31 20.49 2.62 11.99
CA LEU A 31 21.92 2.99 11.89
C LEU A 31 22.23 3.81 10.63
N VAL A 32 21.72 3.39 9.47
CA VAL A 32 21.97 4.12 8.22
C VAL A 32 21.31 5.49 8.22
N PHE A 33 20.08 5.59 8.74
CA PHE A 33 19.41 6.88 8.89
C PHE A 33 20.17 7.84 9.82
N ALA A 34 20.64 7.34 10.98
CA ALA A 34 21.46 8.13 11.90
C ALA A 34 22.75 8.62 11.24
N GLY A 35 23.42 7.77 10.44
CA GLY A 35 24.60 8.14 9.68
C GLY A 35 24.34 9.23 8.63
N VAL A 36 23.24 9.14 7.88
CA VAL A 36 22.89 10.16 6.87
C VAL A 36 22.51 11.49 7.52
N CYS A 37 21.72 11.47 8.60
CA CYS A 37 21.41 12.68 9.36
C CYS A 37 22.67 13.36 9.91
N TYR A 38 23.66 12.57 10.37
CA TYR A 38 24.94 13.07 10.84
C TYR A 38 25.71 13.80 9.74
N VAL A 39 25.88 13.16 8.57
CA VAL A 39 26.60 13.74 7.42
C VAL A 39 25.93 15.04 6.92
N LEU A 40 24.60 15.07 6.90
CA LEU A 40 23.83 16.26 6.50
C LEU A 40 23.90 17.39 7.53
N ALA A 41 24.04 17.08 8.83
CA ALA A 41 24.13 18.08 9.89
C ALA A 41 25.56 18.62 10.10
N THR A 42 26.61 17.86 9.73
CA THR A 42 28.02 18.23 9.93
C THR A 42 28.51 19.55 9.29
N PRO A 43 27.98 20.05 8.15
CA PRO A 43 28.49 21.30 7.56
C PRO A 43 28.21 22.55 8.43
N GLY A 44 27.23 22.50 9.33
CA GLY A 44 26.82 23.63 10.17
C GLY A 44 27.56 23.78 11.51
N PHE A 45 28.38 22.79 11.90
CA PHE A 45 29.03 22.74 13.21
C PHE A 45 30.55 22.54 13.05
N ARG A 46 31.28 23.63 12.79
CA ARG A 46 32.75 23.64 12.85
C ARG A 46 33.23 24.42 14.08
N PRO A 47 34.13 23.88 14.92
CA PRO A 47 34.72 22.54 14.85
C PRO A 47 33.77 21.43 15.34
N ALA A 48 33.93 20.22 14.79
CA ALA A 48 33.14 19.04 15.19
C ALA A 48 33.44 18.67 16.64
N ARG A 49 32.43 18.75 17.53
CA ARG A 49 32.53 18.35 18.93
C ARG A 49 31.82 17.00 19.11
N PRO A 50 32.52 15.90 19.44
CA PRO A 50 31.89 14.58 19.65
C PRO A 50 30.84 14.57 20.78
N LEU A 51 30.86 15.58 21.65
CA LEU A 51 29.87 15.80 22.70
C LEU A 51 28.47 16.16 22.15
N VAL A 52 28.40 16.83 20.99
CA VAL A 52 27.12 17.12 20.31
C VAL A 52 26.50 15.83 19.77
N PHE A 53 27.32 14.89 19.30
CA PHE A 53 26.87 13.57 18.85
C PHE A 53 26.27 12.75 19.99
N ALA A 54 26.93 12.75 21.16
CA ALA A 54 26.43 12.07 22.36
C ALA A 54 25.10 12.67 22.87
N LEU A 55 24.90 13.98 22.71
CA LEU A 55 23.70 14.67 23.17
C LEU A 55 22.49 14.47 22.25
N PHE A 56 22.70 14.44 20.92
CA PHE A 56 21.60 14.37 19.95
C PHE A 56 21.35 12.96 19.39
N GLY A 57 22.33 12.05 19.42
CA GLY A 57 22.16 10.66 18.94
C GLY A 57 21.03 9.88 19.63
N PRO A 58 20.96 9.85 20.97
CA PRO A 58 19.94 9.08 21.69
C PRO A 58 18.49 9.52 21.39
N PRO A 59 18.13 10.82 21.31
CA PRO A 59 16.82 11.26 20.85
C PRO A 59 16.44 10.79 19.44
N PHE A 60 17.38 10.76 18.49
CA PHE A 60 17.11 10.29 17.13
C PHE A 60 16.88 8.77 17.09
N VAL A 61 17.63 8.01 17.88
CA VAL A 61 17.43 6.56 18.03
C VAL A 61 16.11 6.26 18.72
N ALA A 62 15.77 7.00 19.79
CA ALA A 62 14.49 6.89 20.48
C ALA A 62 13.30 7.25 19.57
N TYR A 63 13.43 8.28 18.74
CA TYR A 63 12.41 8.67 17.77
C TYR A 63 12.22 7.61 16.68
N ALA A 64 13.31 7.04 16.16
CA ALA A 64 13.25 5.94 15.19
C ALA A 64 12.61 4.68 15.80
N LEU A 65 12.95 4.33 17.05
CA LEU A 65 12.32 3.24 17.79
C LEU A 65 10.84 3.52 18.11
N ALA A 66 10.48 4.76 18.43
CA ALA A 66 9.09 5.15 18.67
C ALA A 66 8.24 5.06 17.39
N LEU A 67 8.76 5.47 16.23
CA LEU A 67 8.08 5.30 14.95
C LEU A 67 7.98 3.82 14.55
N ALA A 68 9.02 3.04 14.79
CA ALA A 68 9.03 1.60 14.53
C ALA A 68 8.01 0.85 15.40
N THR A 69 7.96 1.17 16.69
CA THR A 69 7.00 0.57 17.64
C THR A 69 5.59 1.07 17.40
N ALA A 70 5.38 2.33 16.98
CA ALA A 70 4.06 2.83 16.60
C ALA A 70 3.49 2.12 15.37
N ASP A 71 4.33 1.83 14.36
CA ASP A 71 3.93 1.01 13.21
C ASP A 71 3.55 -0.41 13.65
N GLU A 72 4.33 -1.01 14.57
CA GLU A 72 4.05 -2.33 15.13
C GLU A 72 2.77 -2.35 16.00
N TYR A 73 2.53 -1.31 16.82
CA TYR A 73 1.32 -1.15 17.64
C TYR A 73 0.06 -0.95 16.78
N LEU A 74 0.13 -0.14 15.72
CA LEU A 74 -0.97 0.05 14.76
C LEU A 74 -1.29 -1.22 13.97
N VAL A 75 -0.31 -2.12 13.82
CA VAL A 75 -0.47 -3.43 13.17
C VAL A 75 -1.00 -4.48 14.17
N ARG A 76 -0.58 -4.44 15.44
CA ARG A 76 -0.95 -5.41 16.48
C ARG A 76 -2.34 -5.17 17.08
N GLY A 77 -2.81 -3.92 17.13
CA GLY A 77 -4.15 -3.54 17.62
C GLY A 77 -5.32 -3.90 16.69
N ARG A 78 -5.07 -4.53 15.54
CA ARG A 78 -6.09 -4.86 14.53
C ARG A 78 -6.44 -6.34 14.50
N ARG A 79 -6.42 -7.01 15.66
CA ARG A 79 -6.93 -8.37 15.83
C ARG A 79 -8.33 -8.32 16.45
N SER A 80 -9.23 -9.13 15.88
CA SER A 80 -10.53 -9.55 16.44
C SER A 80 -11.62 -8.48 16.68
N SER A 81 -12.19 -8.03 15.58
CA SER A 81 -13.63 -7.89 15.28
C SER A 81 -13.66 -7.12 13.97
N ILE A 82 -14.40 -7.57 12.95
CA ILE A 82 -14.58 -6.74 11.75
C ILE A 82 -15.54 -5.64 12.18
N PRO A 83 -15.08 -4.40 12.39
CA PRO A 83 -16.04 -3.32 12.59
C PRO A 83 -16.79 -3.19 11.26
N SER A 84 -18.07 -2.85 11.30
CA SER A 84 -18.82 -2.44 10.13
C SER A 84 -18.95 -0.93 10.17
N GLY A 85 -18.35 -0.23 9.19
CA GLY A 85 -18.30 1.23 9.25
C GLY A 85 -17.67 1.92 8.02
N PRO A 86 -17.90 3.24 7.88
CA PRO A 86 -17.42 4.07 6.76
C PRO A 86 -15.89 4.15 6.69
N GLU A 87 -15.35 4.86 5.69
CA GLU A 87 -13.89 5.05 5.54
C GLU A 87 -13.27 5.61 6.84
N SER A 88 -12.13 5.06 7.24
CA SER A 88 -11.32 5.63 8.33
C SER A 88 -10.37 6.71 7.80
N TRP A 89 -9.79 7.51 8.69
CA TRP A 89 -8.81 8.52 8.30
C TRP A 89 -7.56 7.91 7.63
N ALA A 90 -7.13 6.73 8.11
CA ALA A 90 -6.03 5.97 7.52
C ALA A 90 -6.35 5.48 6.10
N THR A 91 -7.58 5.00 5.84
CA THR A 91 -7.97 4.56 4.49
C THR A 91 -8.17 5.74 3.55
N ARG A 92 -8.65 6.90 4.03
CA ARG A 92 -8.68 8.15 3.26
C ARG A 92 -7.28 8.60 2.83
N LEU A 93 -6.31 8.60 3.75
CA LEU A 93 -4.92 8.93 3.41
C LEU A 93 -4.33 7.94 2.40
N THR A 94 -4.62 6.65 2.58
CA THR A 94 -4.15 5.61 1.66
C THR A 94 -4.77 5.76 0.27
N ARG A 95 -6.07 6.07 0.20
CA ARG A 95 -6.77 6.38 -1.05
C ARG A 95 -6.11 7.54 -1.79
N TRP A 96 -5.75 8.60 -1.06
CA TRP A 96 -4.96 9.70 -1.63
C TRP A 96 -3.61 9.17 -2.17
N ARG A 97 -2.81 8.48 -1.36
CA ARG A 97 -1.52 7.94 -1.79
C ARG A 97 -1.61 7.09 -3.07
N PHE A 98 -2.60 6.19 -3.17
CA PHE A 98 -2.82 5.38 -4.38
C PHE A 98 -3.19 6.24 -5.60
N ASN A 99 -4.06 7.23 -5.42
CA ASN A 99 -4.48 8.12 -6.52
C ASN A 99 -3.35 9.05 -7.03
N PHE A 100 -2.29 9.25 -6.25
CA PHE A 100 -1.09 9.98 -6.65
C PHE A 100 0.08 9.09 -7.05
N PHE A 101 0.01 7.79 -6.76
CA PHE A 101 1.07 6.86 -7.14
C PHE A 101 1.21 6.81 -8.67
N PRO A 102 2.39 7.08 -9.25
CA PRO A 102 2.55 7.27 -10.69
C PRO A 102 2.03 6.10 -11.53
N ALA A 103 2.28 4.86 -11.12
CA ALA A 103 1.84 3.68 -11.88
C ALA A 103 0.31 3.56 -11.91
N TYR A 104 -0.35 3.71 -10.75
CA TYR A 104 -1.82 3.63 -10.70
C TYR A 104 -2.48 4.83 -11.39
N ARG A 105 -1.92 6.03 -11.21
CA ARG A 105 -2.38 7.24 -11.90
C ARG A 105 -2.23 7.14 -13.43
N GLY A 106 -1.20 6.43 -13.90
CA GLY A 106 -0.96 6.15 -15.32
C GLY A 106 -2.10 5.36 -15.98
N THR A 107 -2.83 4.54 -15.22
CA THR A 107 -4.01 3.80 -15.71
C THR A 107 -5.20 4.71 -16.01
N GLY A 108 -5.22 5.91 -15.41
CA GLY A 108 -6.35 6.85 -15.44
C GLY A 108 -7.47 6.53 -14.44
N ALA A 109 -7.37 5.42 -13.70
CA ALA A 109 -8.32 5.06 -12.65
C ALA A 109 -8.15 5.91 -11.39
N ARG A 110 -9.20 5.97 -10.59
CA ARG A 110 -9.20 6.57 -9.26
C ARG A 110 -9.93 5.69 -8.27
N ILE A 111 -9.33 5.45 -7.12
CA ILE A 111 -10.01 4.84 -5.97
C ILE A 111 -10.94 5.89 -5.36
N THR A 112 -12.23 5.55 -5.25
CA THR A 112 -13.29 6.43 -4.72
C THR A 112 -13.63 6.11 -3.28
N TYR A 113 -13.49 4.84 -2.87
CA TYR A 113 -13.84 4.38 -1.53
C TYR A 113 -12.94 3.23 -1.09
N ILE A 114 -12.50 3.24 0.16
CA ILE A 114 -11.85 2.10 0.83
C ILE A 114 -12.46 1.92 2.22
N ARG A 115 -13.14 0.79 2.44
CA ARG A 115 -13.68 0.42 3.75
C ARG A 115 -12.55 0.30 4.76
N HIS A 116 -12.80 0.69 6.01
CA HIS A 116 -11.76 0.82 7.04
C HIS A 116 -10.96 -0.47 7.30
N ASP A 117 -11.55 -1.64 7.05
CA ASP A 117 -11.00 -2.99 7.18
C ASP A 117 -10.43 -3.56 5.88
N TRP A 118 -10.52 -2.84 4.76
CA TRP A 118 -10.12 -3.29 3.42
C TRP A 118 -10.95 -4.43 2.82
N SER A 119 -12.08 -4.82 3.43
CA SER A 119 -12.95 -5.84 2.84
C SER A 119 -13.68 -5.34 1.61
N GLU A 120 -13.74 -4.02 1.39
CA GLU A 120 -14.39 -3.42 0.22
C GLU A 120 -13.62 -2.21 -0.32
N VAL A 121 -13.44 -2.17 -1.65
CA VAL A 121 -12.78 -1.07 -2.38
C VAL A 121 -13.57 -0.71 -3.62
N HIS A 122 -13.80 0.58 -3.86
CA HIS A 122 -14.45 1.08 -5.07
C HIS A 122 -13.48 1.90 -5.90
N ILE A 123 -13.55 1.71 -7.22
CA ILE A 123 -12.77 2.47 -8.18
C ILE A 123 -13.68 3.03 -9.27
N ARG A 124 -13.23 4.12 -9.89
CA ARG A 124 -13.79 4.67 -11.12
C ARG A 124 -12.72 4.86 -12.18
N LEU A 125 -13.06 4.60 -13.43
CA LEU A 125 -12.23 4.82 -14.60
C LEU A 125 -13.00 5.71 -15.59
N PRO A 126 -12.78 7.04 -15.57
CA PRO A 126 -13.45 7.94 -16.48
C PRO A 126 -12.96 7.75 -17.93
N LEU A 127 -13.86 7.94 -18.89
CA LEU A 127 -13.48 8.11 -20.29
C LEU A 127 -12.87 9.51 -20.44
N SER A 128 -11.58 9.57 -20.73
CA SER A 128 -10.79 10.78 -20.85
C SER A 128 -9.80 10.64 -22.01
N TRP A 129 -9.16 11.73 -22.42
CA TRP A 129 -8.15 11.67 -23.49
C TRP A 129 -7.00 10.69 -23.19
N ARG A 130 -6.70 10.43 -21.91
CA ARG A 130 -5.66 9.45 -21.49
C ARG A 130 -6.12 8.00 -21.50
N THR A 131 -7.41 7.78 -21.35
CA THR A 131 -8.01 6.44 -21.19
C THR A 131 -8.77 6.00 -22.42
N ARG A 132 -8.88 6.85 -23.45
CA ARG A 132 -9.58 6.61 -24.70
C ARG A 132 -8.65 5.89 -25.69
N ASN A 133 -9.15 4.87 -26.38
CA ASN A 133 -8.47 4.18 -27.47
C ASN A 133 -8.78 4.83 -28.83
N TYR A 134 -8.16 4.29 -29.87
CA TYR A 134 -8.33 4.76 -31.26
C TYR A 134 -9.80 4.82 -31.70
N VAL A 135 -10.61 3.83 -31.32
CA VAL A 135 -12.05 3.74 -31.68
C VAL A 135 -12.97 4.53 -30.73
N GLY A 136 -12.40 5.34 -29.84
CA GLY A 136 -13.15 6.28 -29.02
C GLY A 136 -13.81 5.71 -27.76
N THR A 137 -13.38 4.54 -27.31
CA THR A 137 -13.86 3.86 -26.08
C THR A 137 -12.73 3.74 -25.07
N ILE A 138 -13.01 3.32 -23.84
CA ILE A 138 -11.96 3.11 -22.85
C ILE A 138 -10.98 2.02 -23.34
N PHE A 139 -9.70 2.28 -23.23
CA PHE A 139 -8.62 1.37 -23.61
C PHE A 139 -8.60 0.14 -22.70
N GLY A 140 -8.45 -1.05 -23.30
CA GLY A 140 -8.43 -2.32 -22.59
C GLY A 140 -7.31 -2.40 -21.55
N GLY A 141 -6.12 -1.87 -21.85
CA GLY A 141 -5.02 -1.79 -20.89
C GLY A 141 -5.30 -0.85 -19.72
N SER A 142 -6.05 0.24 -19.93
CA SER A 142 -6.51 1.09 -18.81
C SER A 142 -7.51 0.36 -17.93
N MET A 143 -8.43 -0.42 -18.51
CA MET A 143 -9.35 -1.25 -17.73
C MET A 143 -8.59 -2.31 -16.93
N TYR A 144 -7.63 -2.99 -17.55
CA TYR A 144 -6.80 -4.01 -16.90
C TYR A 144 -6.00 -3.41 -15.74
N GLY A 145 -5.21 -2.37 -16.00
CA GLY A 145 -4.37 -1.75 -14.96
C GLY A 145 -5.16 -1.12 -13.82
N ALA A 146 -6.40 -0.69 -14.07
CA ALA A 146 -7.29 -0.16 -13.03
C ALA A 146 -7.68 -1.22 -11.99
N VAL A 147 -7.89 -2.47 -12.43
CA VAL A 147 -8.39 -3.54 -11.57
C VAL A 147 -7.26 -4.41 -10.99
N ASP A 148 -6.11 -4.45 -11.68
CA ASP A 148 -4.95 -5.29 -11.39
C ASP A 148 -4.46 -5.23 -9.93
N PRO A 149 -4.08 -4.06 -9.38
CA PRO A 149 -3.51 -4.01 -8.04
C PRO A 149 -4.54 -4.20 -6.92
N VAL A 150 -5.85 -4.23 -7.21
CA VAL A 150 -6.88 -4.06 -6.17
C VAL A 150 -6.99 -5.28 -5.27
N TYR A 151 -7.23 -6.48 -5.82
CA TYR A 151 -7.37 -7.70 -5.02
C TYR A 151 -6.09 -8.05 -4.27
N MET A 152 -4.93 -7.91 -4.93
CA MET A 152 -3.62 -8.13 -4.30
C MET A 152 -3.43 -7.23 -3.07
N VAL A 153 -3.69 -5.92 -3.20
CA VAL A 153 -3.54 -4.98 -2.08
C VAL A 153 -4.55 -5.27 -0.97
N MET A 154 -5.80 -5.57 -1.31
CA MET A 154 -6.82 -5.94 -0.31
C MET A 154 -6.38 -7.16 0.50
N LEU A 155 -5.89 -8.23 -0.14
CA LEU A 155 -5.40 -9.41 0.55
C LEU A 155 -4.17 -9.14 1.41
N ILE A 156 -3.19 -8.34 0.93
CA ILE A 156 -2.04 -7.93 1.74
C ILE A 156 -2.50 -7.25 3.03
N LYS A 157 -3.53 -6.39 2.94
CA LYS A 157 -4.06 -5.65 4.10
C LYS A 157 -4.92 -6.52 5.02
N LEU A 158 -5.72 -7.43 4.48
CA LEU A 158 -6.59 -8.33 5.23
C LEU A 158 -5.80 -9.45 5.94
N LEU A 159 -4.77 -10.01 5.29
CA LEU A 159 -3.96 -11.09 5.84
C LEU A 159 -2.94 -10.59 6.87
N GLY A 160 -2.32 -9.43 6.61
CA GLY A 160 -1.32 -8.81 7.48
C GLY A 160 0.13 -9.15 7.08
N PRO A 161 1.12 -8.66 7.84
CA PRO A 161 2.54 -8.66 7.44
C PRO A 161 3.22 -10.04 7.38
N GLY A 162 2.60 -11.09 7.94
CA GLY A 162 3.14 -12.45 7.90
C GLY A 162 2.87 -13.20 6.59
N TYR A 163 2.36 -12.51 5.57
CA TYR A 163 1.96 -13.10 4.30
C TYR A 163 2.49 -12.28 3.13
N ALA A 164 3.00 -12.96 2.11
CA ALA A 164 3.33 -12.38 0.82
C ALA A 164 2.25 -12.78 -0.20
N VAL A 165 1.69 -11.81 -0.92
CA VAL A 165 0.66 -12.04 -1.95
C VAL A 165 1.24 -11.62 -3.28
N TRP A 166 1.14 -12.50 -4.27
CA TRP A 166 1.63 -12.30 -5.63
C TRP A 166 0.56 -12.68 -6.63
N ASP A 167 0.35 -11.86 -7.66
CA ASP A 167 -0.42 -12.29 -8.82
C ASP A 167 0.37 -13.28 -9.67
N LYS A 168 -0.28 -14.35 -10.14
CA LYS A 168 0.30 -15.34 -11.05
C LYS A 168 -0.26 -15.22 -12.45
N ALA A 169 -1.54 -14.92 -12.56
CA ALA A 169 -2.21 -14.88 -13.85
C ALA A 169 -3.51 -14.10 -13.73
N ALA A 170 -3.80 -13.28 -14.74
CA ALA A 170 -5.06 -12.59 -14.84
C ALA A 170 -5.67 -12.81 -16.22
N ALA A 171 -6.96 -13.11 -16.24
CA ALA A 171 -7.78 -13.21 -17.44
C ALA A 171 -8.86 -12.13 -17.40
N VAL A 172 -8.93 -11.32 -18.46
CA VAL A 172 -9.95 -10.26 -18.60
C VAL A 172 -10.78 -10.50 -19.84
N ARG A 173 -12.10 -10.60 -19.66
CA ARG A 173 -13.07 -10.76 -20.73
C ARG A 173 -13.84 -9.47 -20.97
N PHE A 174 -13.51 -8.77 -22.06
CA PHE A 174 -14.22 -7.56 -22.48
C PHE A 174 -15.59 -7.90 -23.09
N ARG A 175 -16.67 -7.67 -22.35
CA ARG A 175 -18.03 -7.97 -22.83
C ARG A 175 -18.65 -6.86 -23.67
N ARG A 176 -18.37 -5.59 -23.32
CA ARG A 176 -18.95 -4.41 -23.96
C ARG A 176 -17.94 -3.26 -24.03
N PRO A 177 -18.02 -2.38 -25.04
CA PRO A 177 -17.17 -1.21 -25.14
C PRO A 177 -17.45 -0.19 -24.03
N GLY A 178 -16.39 0.34 -23.40
CA GLY A 178 -16.48 1.37 -22.36
C GLY A 178 -16.72 2.76 -22.96
N ARG A 179 -17.96 3.13 -23.25
CA ARG A 179 -18.34 4.43 -23.85
C ARG A 179 -18.55 5.55 -22.83
N SER A 180 -18.47 5.25 -21.55
CA SER A 180 -18.66 6.19 -20.45
C SER A 180 -17.77 5.82 -19.26
N THR A 181 -17.80 6.61 -18.19
CA THR A 181 -17.07 6.31 -16.95
C THR A 181 -17.47 4.93 -16.41
N LEU A 182 -16.49 4.05 -16.26
CA LEU A 182 -16.66 2.74 -15.64
C LEU A 182 -16.44 2.86 -14.14
N GLN A 183 -17.15 2.04 -13.37
CA GLN A 183 -16.98 1.91 -11.93
C GLN A 183 -16.89 0.44 -11.57
N ALA A 184 -16.07 0.08 -10.59
CA ALA A 184 -15.94 -1.29 -10.11
C ALA A 184 -15.90 -1.32 -8.58
N VAL A 185 -16.54 -2.34 -8.01
CA VAL A 185 -16.60 -2.61 -6.58
C VAL A 185 -15.96 -3.97 -6.36
N PHE A 186 -15.00 -4.00 -5.44
CA PHE A 186 -14.26 -5.18 -5.03
C PHE A 186 -14.63 -5.48 -3.60
N ALA A 187 -15.00 -6.72 -3.33
CA ALA A 187 -15.30 -7.19 -1.99
C ALA A 187 -14.58 -8.52 -1.75
N ILE A 188 -14.02 -8.68 -0.55
CA ILE A 188 -13.48 -9.95 -0.04
C ILE A 188 -14.18 -10.24 1.28
N ASP A 189 -14.84 -11.39 1.34
CA ASP A 189 -15.52 -11.86 2.53
C ASP A 189 -14.52 -12.34 3.61
N ALA A 190 -14.92 -12.21 4.87
CA ALA A 190 -14.16 -12.63 6.03
C ALA A 190 -13.85 -14.14 6.02
N GLY A 191 -14.81 -14.95 5.60
CA GLY A 191 -14.67 -16.40 5.45
C GLY A 191 -13.64 -16.77 4.39
N THR A 192 -13.52 -15.97 3.31
CA THR A 192 -12.46 -16.17 2.31
C THR A 192 -11.07 -15.99 2.93
N VAL A 193 -10.89 -14.93 3.73
CA VAL A 193 -9.61 -14.65 4.39
C VAL A 193 -9.28 -15.73 5.43
N ALA A 194 -10.27 -16.17 6.22
CA ALA A 194 -10.11 -17.24 7.19
C ALA A 194 -9.70 -18.56 6.51
N ALA A 195 -10.38 -18.94 5.42
CA ALA A 195 -10.06 -20.14 4.67
C ALA A 195 -8.62 -20.13 4.12
N ILE A 196 -8.14 -18.98 3.61
CA ILE A 196 -6.74 -18.85 3.15
C ILE A 196 -5.77 -19.04 4.32
N ARG A 197 -6.05 -18.47 5.50
CA ARG A 197 -5.20 -18.64 6.69
C ARG A 197 -5.16 -20.09 7.17
N ASP A 198 -6.30 -20.75 7.22
CA ASP A 198 -6.40 -22.14 7.67
C ASP A 198 -5.67 -23.10 6.73
N GLU A 199 -5.72 -22.83 5.43
CA GLU A 199 -4.99 -23.61 4.42
C GLU A 199 -3.48 -23.36 4.51
N LEU A 200 -3.05 -22.10 4.66
CA LEU A 200 -1.63 -21.73 4.85
C LEU A 200 -1.03 -22.21 6.18
N ALA A 201 -1.85 -22.68 7.12
CA ALA A 201 -1.37 -23.38 8.30
C ALA A 201 -0.89 -24.81 7.96
N ARG A 202 -1.36 -25.39 6.84
CA ARG A 202 -1.08 -26.77 6.41
C ARG A 202 -0.11 -26.83 5.23
N VAL A 203 -0.14 -25.83 4.36
CA VAL A 203 0.69 -25.77 3.15
C VAL A 203 1.47 -24.45 3.09
N PRO A 204 2.67 -24.43 2.46
CA PRO A 204 3.49 -23.22 2.38
C PRO A 204 2.92 -22.16 1.43
N ALA A 205 2.04 -22.55 0.50
CA ALA A 205 1.50 -21.68 -0.54
C ALA A 205 0.07 -22.07 -0.92
N VAL A 206 -0.78 -21.09 -1.19
CA VAL A 206 -2.16 -21.29 -1.65
C VAL A 206 -2.42 -20.41 -2.88
N ALA A 207 -2.98 -20.99 -3.93
CA ALA A 207 -3.45 -20.25 -5.11
C ALA A 207 -4.97 -20.09 -5.06
N ARG A 208 -5.47 -18.85 -5.25
CA ARG A 208 -6.90 -18.55 -5.29
C ARG A 208 -7.27 -17.77 -6.54
N ASP A 209 -8.33 -18.22 -7.18
CA ASP A 209 -8.96 -17.53 -8.31
C ASP A 209 -10.04 -16.58 -7.76
N HIS A 210 -9.83 -15.27 -7.92
CA HIS A 210 -10.80 -14.24 -7.62
C HIS A 210 -11.50 -13.81 -8.89
N ARG A 211 -12.82 -14.05 -8.94
CA ARG A 211 -13.67 -13.65 -10.05
C ARG A 211 -14.45 -12.40 -9.70
N GLN A 212 -14.40 -11.41 -10.57
CA GLN A 212 -15.26 -10.23 -10.53
C GLN A 212 -16.17 -10.23 -11.75
N ASP A 213 -17.46 -10.48 -11.53
CA ASP A 213 -18.48 -10.34 -12.55
C ASP A 213 -19.10 -8.94 -12.49
N GLY A 214 -19.25 -8.29 -13.64
CA GLY A 214 -19.91 -7.00 -13.73
C GLY A 214 -20.84 -6.89 -14.94
N VAL A 215 -22.06 -6.41 -14.69
CA VAL A 215 -23.15 -6.33 -15.67
C VAL A 215 -22.84 -5.36 -16.83
N HIS A 216 -21.98 -4.36 -16.63
CA HIS A 216 -21.48 -3.42 -17.65
C HIS A 216 -19.94 -3.35 -17.72
N ARG A 217 -19.26 -4.39 -17.25
CA ARG A 217 -17.80 -4.41 -17.03
C ARG A 217 -17.14 -5.51 -17.85
N PRO A 218 -15.82 -5.44 -18.07
CA PRO A 218 -15.07 -6.65 -18.34
C PRO A 218 -15.18 -7.60 -17.13
N ALA A 219 -15.47 -8.87 -17.37
CA ALA A 219 -15.41 -9.89 -16.32
C ALA A 219 -13.94 -10.29 -16.15
N ARG A 220 -13.40 -10.25 -14.92
CA ARG A 220 -12.01 -10.62 -14.63
C ARG A 220 -11.97 -11.84 -13.73
N ALA A 221 -11.06 -12.77 -14.04
CA ALA A 221 -10.62 -13.82 -13.15
C ALA A 221 -9.12 -13.62 -12.90
N GLU A 222 -8.71 -13.51 -11.65
CA GLU A 222 -7.31 -13.29 -11.26
C GLU A 222 -6.87 -14.40 -10.30
N ARG A 223 -5.74 -15.05 -10.59
CA ARG A 223 -5.15 -16.12 -9.80
C ARG A 223 -4.02 -15.56 -8.95
N LEU A 224 -4.31 -15.32 -7.68
CA LEU A 224 -3.33 -14.84 -6.71
C LEU A 224 -2.71 -16.04 -5.98
N THR A 225 -1.39 -16.06 -5.86
CA THR A 225 -0.67 -16.94 -4.94
C THR A 225 -0.35 -16.20 -3.66
N VAL A 226 -0.79 -16.76 -2.55
CA VAL A 226 -0.46 -16.30 -1.20
C VAL A 226 0.57 -17.26 -0.61
N LEU A 227 1.62 -16.69 -0.04
CA LEU A 227 2.72 -17.37 0.64
C LEU A 227 2.76 -16.89 2.09
N ARG A 228 3.13 -17.79 3.01
CA ARG A 228 3.49 -17.39 4.38
C ARG A 228 4.95 -16.92 4.39
N ALA A 229 5.19 -15.74 4.96
CA ALA A 229 6.52 -15.14 5.07
C ALA A 229 7.28 -15.64 6.30
#